data_AF-A0A5B9QML6-F1
#
_entry.id   AF-A0A5B9QML6-F1
#
_cell.length_a   1.000
_cell.length_b   1.000
_cell.length_c   1.000
_cell.angle_alpha   90.00
_cell.angle_beta   90.00
_cell.angle_gamma   90.00
#
_symmetry.space_group_name_H-M   'P 1'
#
loop_
_entity.id
_entity.type
_entity.pdbx_description
1 polymer ?
#
loop_
_entity_poly.entity_id
_entity_poly.type
_entity_poly.pdbx_seq_one_letter_code
_entity_poly.pdbx_strand_id
1 'polypeptide(L)' 'MSDVPIPSNIRNLPVADRIELAPKIWESVAEDKAAIGLSDEHKRIIDERIREADEKAESLISAEDVFRDLMGEQ' A
#
# COMPACT_ATOMS: atom_id res chain seq x y z
N MET A 1 -2.97 -17.01 3.01
CA MET A 1 -1.84 -16.38 2.28
C MET A 1 -1.15 -17.48 1.52
N SER A 2 -0.90 -17.29 0.22
CA SER A 2 -0.19 -18.26 -0.61
C SER A 2 1.29 -18.23 -0.25
N ASP A 3 1.85 -19.36 0.18
CA ASP A 3 3.28 -19.49 0.48
C ASP A 3 4.05 -19.71 -0.84
N VAL A 4 4.15 -18.65 -1.65
CA VAL A 4 4.90 -18.70 -2.91
C VAL A 4 6.37 -18.44 -2.58
N PRO A 5 7.27 -19.40 -2.80
CA PRO A 5 8.69 -19.20 -2.54
C PRO A 5 9.25 -18.16 -3.51
N ILE A 6 10.15 -17.30 -3.01
CA ILE A 6 10.87 -16.34 -3.85
C ILE A 6 11.73 -17.13 -4.86
N PRO A 7 11.56 -16.89 -6.18
CA PRO A 7 12.35 -17.56 -7.20
C PRO A 7 13.86 -17.40 -7.00
N SER A 8 14.63 -18.45 -7.28
CA SER A 8 16.08 -18.50 -7.00
C SER A 8 16.85 -17.41 -7.74
N ASN A 9 16.42 -17.04 -8.95
CA ASN A 9 17.01 -15.97 -9.75
C ASN A 9 16.83 -14.59 -9.10
N ILE A 10 15.79 -14.37 -8.31
CA ILE A 10 15.57 -13.14 -7.54
C ILE A 10 16.39 -13.18 -6.25
N ARG A 11 16.36 -14.33 -5.54
CA ARG A 11 17.08 -14.51 -4.28
C ARG A 11 18.60 -14.37 -4.42
N ASN A 12 19.15 -14.76 -5.57
CA ASN A 12 20.58 -14.71 -5.86
C ASN A 12 21.09 -13.33 -6.28
N LEU A 13 20.19 -12.34 -6.46
CA LEU A 13 20.61 -10.97 -6.76
C LEU A 13 21.28 -10.31 -5.55
N PRO A 14 22.25 -9.39 -5.79
CA PRO A 14 22.71 -8.46 -4.79
C PRO A 14 21.55 -7.79 -4.04
N VAL A 15 21.76 -7.45 -2.77
CA VAL A 15 20.72 -6.81 -1.94
C VAL A 15 20.23 -5.51 -2.57
N ALA A 16 21.13 -4.70 -3.12
CA ALA A 16 20.79 -3.45 -3.80
C ALA A 16 19.82 -3.67 -4.97
N ASP A 17 20.13 -4.62 -5.85
CA ASP A 17 19.29 -4.96 -7.01
C ASP A 17 17.92 -5.50 -6.59
N ARG A 18 17.85 -6.24 -5.47
CA ARG A 18 16.56 -6.69 -4.91
C ARG A 18 15.73 -5.52 -4.38
N ILE A 19 16.36 -4.54 -3.75
CA ILE A 19 15.70 -3.32 -3.28
C ILE A 19 15.16 -2.51 -4.47
N GLU A 20 15.93 -2.40 -5.56
CA GLU A 20 15.47 -1.69 -6.77
C GLU A 20 14.38 -2.44 -7.53
N LEU A 21 14.35 -3.77 -7.47
CA LEU A 21 13.39 -4.60 -8.17
C LEU A 21 12.03 -4.66 -7.46
N ALA A 22 12.01 -4.63 -6.13
CA ALA A 22 10.78 -4.66 -5.33
C ALA A 22 9.73 -3.60 -5.75
N PRO A 23 10.06 -2.31 -5.89
CA PRO A 23 9.09 -1.30 -6.32
C PRO A 23 8.60 -1.55 -7.74
N LYS A 24 9.45 -2.00 -8.66
CA LYS A 24 9.06 -2.31 -10.06
C LYS A 24 8.07 -3.47 -10.13
N ILE A 25 8.24 -4.49 -9.29
CA ILE A 25 7.24 -5.57 -9.17
C ILE A 25 5.92 -4.99 -8.64
N TRP A 26 5.96 -4.12 -7.64
CA TRP A 26 4.75 -3.46 -7.12
C TRP A 26 4.05 -2.58 -8.16
N GLU A 27 4.81 -1.84 -8.97
CA GLU A 27 4.27 -1.07 -10.09
C GLU A 27 3.58 -1.99 -11.10
N SER A 28 4.19 -3.12 -11.47
CA SER A 28 3.59 -4.07 -12.40
C SER A 28 2.27 -4.66 -11.88
N VAL A 29 2.16 -4.90 -10.57
CA VAL A 29 0.90 -5.34 -9.94
C VAL A 29 -0.15 -4.25 -9.96
N ALA A 30 0.25 -2.98 -9.79
CA ALA A 30 -0.66 -1.83 -9.84
C ALA A 30 -1.16 -1.54 -11.27
N GLU A 31 -0.35 -1.83 -12.29
CA GLU A 31 -0.76 -1.78 -13.70
C GLU A 31 -1.83 -2.84 -14.01
N ASP A 32 -1.81 -3.97 -13.31
CA ASP A 32 -2.79 -5.05 -13.40
C ASP A 32 -4.10 -4.70 -12.63
N LYS A 33 -4.66 -3.52 -12.94
CA LYS A 33 -5.86 -2.90 -12.31
C LYS A 33 -7.11 -3.80 -12.27
N ALA A 34 -7.10 -4.92 -12.97
CA ALA A 34 -8.21 -5.86 -13.04
C ALA A 34 -8.26 -6.86 -11.86
N ALA A 35 -7.18 -7.03 -11.08
CA ALA A 35 -7.05 -8.23 -10.25
C ALA A 35 -7.79 -8.21 -8.91
N ILE A 36 -8.08 -7.03 -8.32
CA ILE A 36 -8.71 -6.97 -6.99
C ILE A 36 -9.89 -5.99 -7.03
N GLY A 37 -11.03 -6.49 -7.53
CA GLY A 37 -12.30 -5.79 -7.35
C GLY A 37 -12.59 -5.66 -5.86
N LEU A 38 -12.77 -4.43 -5.39
CA LEU A 38 -13.29 -4.21 -4.04
C LEU A 38 -14.68 -4.83 -3.96
N SER A 39 -14.90 -5.70 -2.96
CA SER A 39 -16.24 -6.16 -2.63
C SER A 39 -17.10 -4.97 -2.20
N ASP A 40 -18.42 -5.12 -2.28
CA ASP A 40 -19.32 -4.07 -1.83
C ASP A 40 -19.17 -3.78 -0.32
N GLU A 41 -18.75 -4.77 0.47
CA GLU A 41 -18.40 -4.57 1.87
C GLU A 41 -17.15 -3.69 2.05
N HIS A 42 -16.10 -3.91 1.25
CA HIS A 42 -14.91 -3.05 1.29
C HIS A 42 -15.23 -1.61 0.88
N LYS A 43 -16.09 -1.42 -0.14
CA LYS A 43 -16.55 -0.09 -0.56
C LYS A 43 -17.36 0.58 0.56
N ARG A 44 -18.27 -0.16 1.20
CA ARG A 44 -19.09 0.34 2.31
C ARG A 44 -18.24 0.83 3.48
N ILE A 45 -17.18 0.10 3.83
CA ILE A 45 -16.24 0.51 4.87
C ILE A 45 -15.51 1.80 4.47
N ILE A 46 -15.07 1.92 3.21
CA ILE A 46 -14.43 3.14 2.71
C ILE A 46 -15.40 4.32 2.78
N ASP A 47 -16.63 4.15 2.32
CA ASP A 47 -17.67 5.19 2.34
C ASP A 47 -18.00 5.64 3.78
N GLU A 48 -18.02 4.71 4.73
CA GLU A 48 -18.22 5.04 6.15
C GLU A 48 -17.07 5.90 6.69
N ARG A 49 -15.81 5.52 6.41
CA ARG A 49 -14.64 6.27 6.87
C ARG A 49 -14.54 7.66 6.24
N ILE A 50 -14.94 7.80 4.97
CA ILE A 50 -15.03 9.11 4.30
C ILE A 50 -16.09 9.97 4.99
N ARG A 51 -17.26 9.41 5.31
CA ARG A 51 -18.32 10.15 6.01
C ARG A 51 -17.90 10.59 7.41
N GLU A 52 -17.26 9.69 8.17
CA GLU A 52 -16.71 10.01 9.50
C GLU A 52 -15.67 11.13 9.42
N ALA A 53 -14.84 11.13 8.36
CA ALA A 53 -13.86 12.16 8.10
C ALA A 53 -14.51 13.53 7.79
N ASP A 54 -15.53 13.54 6.93
CA ASP A 54 -16.27 14.75 6.56
C ASP A 54 -17.01 15.36 7.77
N GLU A 55 -17.54 14.53 8.66
CA GLU A 55 -18.24 14.96 9.88
C GLU A 55 -17.29 15.42 11.00
N LYS A 56 -16.05 14.91 11.03
CA LYS A 56 -15.02 15.24 12.05
C LYS A 56 -13.69 15.65 11.42
N ALA A 57 -13.70 16.76 10.68
CA ALA A 57 -12.50 17.30 10.05
C ALA A 57 -11.33 17.56 11.02
N GLU A 58 -11.61 17.89 12.29
CA GLU A 58 -10.60 18.10 13.34
C GLU A 58 -9.88 16.81 13.80
N SER A 59 -10.41 15.63 13.45
CA SER A 59 -9.83 14.32 13.76
C SER A 59 -8.88 13.81 12.66
N LEU A 60 -8.74 14.55 11.56
CA LEU A 60 -7.93 14.14 10.42
C LEU A 60 -6.50 14.65 10.58
N ILE A 61 -5.55 13.74 10.35
CA ILE A 61 -4.15 14.10 10.20
C ILE A 61 -3.84 14.24 8.72
N SER A 62 -3.09 15.28 8.34
CA SER A 62 -2.72 15.47 6.95
C SER A 62 -1.85 14.31 6.47
N ALA A 63 -1.89 13.99 5.18
CA ALA A 63 -1.02 12.96 4.63
C ALA A 63 0.46 13.27 4.90
N GLU A 64 0.84 14.55 4.87
CA GLU A 64 2.19 15.00 5.18
C GLU A 64 2.57 14.75 6.64
N ASP A 65 1.66 14.92 7.59
CA ASP A 65 1.91 14.63 9.01
C ASP A 65 1.99 13.12 9.28
N VAL A 66 1.17 12.31 8.60
CA VAL A 66 1.28 10.83 8.63
C VAL A 66 2.66 10.40 8.14
N PHE A 67 3.11 10.97 7.01
CA PHE A 67 4.42 10.66 6.44
C PHE A 67 5.55 11.09 7.36
N ARG A 68 5.42 12.26 7.99
CA ARG A 68 6.41 12.79 8.93
C ARG A 68 6.55 11.89 10.16
N ASP A 69 5.44 11.44 10.74
CA ASP A 69 5.43 10.51 11.88
C ASP A 69 6.04 9.14 11.52
N LEU A 70 5.67 8.58 10.36
CA LEU A 70 6.24 7.32 9.87
C LEU A 70 7.74 7.38 9.59
N MET A 71 8.24 8.54 9.18
CA MET A 71 9.67 8.77 8.91
C MET A 71 10.46 9.21 10.15
N GLY A 72 9.79 9.41 11.30
CA GLY A 72 10.43 9.76 12.57
C GLY A 72 10.95 11.19 12.67
N GLU A 73 10.46 12.10 11.83
CA GLU A 73 10.83 13.51 11.86
C GLU A 73 9.91 14.28 12.83
N GLN A 74 10.17 14.20 14.14
CA GLN A 74 9.44 15.02 15.12
C GLN A 74 9.83 16.49 15.07
#